data_AF-A0A8R7NZF5-F1
#
_entry.id   AF-A0A8R7NZF5-F1
#
_cell.length_a   1.000
_cell.length_b   1.000
_cell.length_c   1.000
_cell.angle_alpha   90.00
_cell.angle_beta   90.00
_cell.angle_gamma   90.00
#
_symmetry.space_group_name_H-M   'P 1'
#
loop_
_entity.id
_entity.type
_entity.pdbx_description
1 polymer ?
#
loop_
_entity_poly.entity_id
_entity_poly.type
_entity_poly.pdbx_seq_one_letter_code
_entity_poly.pdbx_strand_id
1 'polypeptide(L)'
;MANTRLAVVAMLVILLQLSTLSVARHHAKPDPCVGEDDSVPGMQHKHKKPHCPSPGGNGGGGGGGGTPGVMTVNGFQKNEDGGGPSECDGKYHSDKDMIVALSTRWYAGGRRCGKMINITSKKNGRTVQAKVVDECDSNHGCKTNIVDTSEAVWKALGLDSNIGEVPVTWSDA
;
A
#
# COMPACT_ATOMS: atom_id res chain seq x y z
N MET A 1 14.01 43.16 -38.73
CA MET A 1 13.97 42.23 -37.57
C MET A 1 12.55 41.69 -37.37
N ALA A 2 12.06 40.86 -38.28
CA ALA A 2 10.71 40.26 -38.21
C ALA A 2 10.72 38.72 -38.31
N ASN A 3 11.90 38.10 -38.28
CA ASN A 3 12.06 36.70 -38.70
C ASN A 3 12.31 35.75 -37.52
N THR A 4 12.75 36.27 -36.37
CA THR A 4 13.07 35.45 -35.20
C THR A 4 11.82 35.10 -34.37
N ARG A 5 10.82 35.99 -34.32
CA ARG A 5 9.57 35.72 -33.58
C ARG A 5 8.66 34.74 -34.32
N LEU A 6 8.59 34.80 -35.65
CA LEU A 6 7.84 33.81 -36.44
C LEU A 6 8.45 32.41 -36.33
N ALA A 7 9.79 32.29 -36.32
CA ALA A 7 10.46 31.00 -36.17
C ALA A 7 10.18 30.35 -34.80
N VAL A 8 10.16 31.14 -33.72
CA VAL A 8 9.85 30.63 -32.37
C VAL A 8 8.39 30.22 -32.24
N VAL A 9 7.45 30.97 -32.82
CA VAL A 9 6.02 30.61 -32.80
C VAL A 9 5.76 29.37 -33.66
N ALA A 10 6.40 29.23 -34.83
CA ALA A 10 6.28 28.03 -35.66
C ALA A 10 6.84 26.78 -34.95
N MET A 11 7.97 26.89 -34.26
CA MET A 11 8.55 25.79 -33.47
C MET A 11 7.65 25.38 -32.29
N LEU A 12 7.03 26.34 -31.59
CA LEU A 12 6.10 26.04 -30.49
C LEU A 12 4.81 25.36 -30.99
N VAL A 13 4.29 25.74 -32.15
CA VAL A 13 3.10 25.10 -32.74
C VAL A 13 3.42 23.69 -33.23
N ILE A 14 4.59 23.46 -33.83
CA ILE A 14 5.01 22.11 -34.27
C ILE A 14 5.22 21.16 -33.07
N LEU A 15 5.73 21.67 -31.95
CA LEU A 15 5.88 20.87 -30.71
C LEU A 15 4.53 20.52 -30.06
N LEU A 16 3.48 21.34 -30.24
CA LEU A 16 2.16 21.07 -29.67
C LEU A 16 1.38 19.98 -30.44
N GLN A 17 1.62 19.84 -31.75
CA GLN A 17 0.86 18.94 -32.65
C GLN A 17 1.38 17.49 -32.67
N LEU A 18 2.49 17.18 -31.98
CA LEU A 18 3.05 15.82 -31.88
C LEU A 18 2.54 15.02 -30.66
N SER A 19 1.57 15.54 -29.91
CA SER A 19 1.04 14.89 -28.70
C SER A 19 -0.12 13.92 -28.94
N THR A 20 -0.62 13.75 -30.17
CA THR A 20 -1.57 12.68 -30.51
C THR A 20 -0.85 11.45 -31.04
N LEU A 21 0.06 10.89 -30.26
CA LEU A 21 0.46 9.50 -30.42
C LEU A 21 -0.70 8.64 -29.92
N SER A 22 -1.37 7.98 -30.86
CA SER A 22 -2.43 7.02 -30.64
C SER A 22 -2.10 6.09 -29.48
N VAL A 23 -2.91 6.13 -28.41
CA VAL A 23 -2.94 5.04 -27.43
C VAL A 23 -3.41 3.80 -28.18
N ALA A 24 -2.47 2.92 -28.51
CA ALA A 24 -2.80 1.55 -28.87
C ALA A 24 -3.49 0.93 -27.66
N ARG A 25 -4.82 0.81 -27.71
CA ARG A 25 -5.55 -0.06 -26.79
C ARG A 25 -5.07 -1.48 -27.08
N HIS A 26 -4.12 -1.96 -26.30
CA HIS A 26 -3.92 -3.38 -26.17
C HIS A 26 -5.26 -3.94 -25.69
N HIS A 27 -5.94 -4.67 -26.57
CA HIS A 27 -7.01 -5.57 -26.17
C HIS A 27 -6.39 -6.62 -25.26
N ALA A 28 -6.27 -6.29 -23.97
CA ALA A 28 -6.10 -7.30 -22.95
C ALA A 28 -7.32 -8.21 -23.05
N LYS A 29 -7.07 -9.49 -23.32
CA LYS A 29 -8.10 -10.52 -23.22
C LYS A 29 -8.66 -10.44 -21.79
N PRO A 30 -9.99 -10.43 -21.58
CA PRO A 30 -10.54 -10.40 -20.23
C PRO A 30 -9.95 -11.55 -19.42
N ASP A 31 -9.51 -11.26 -18.19
CA ASP A 31 -8.98 -12.29 -17.31
C ASP A 31 -10.08 -13.33 -17.04
N PRO A 32 -9.86 -14.62 -17.36
CA PRO A 32 -10.88 -15.66 -17.25
C PRO A 32 -11.34 -15.93 -15.80
N CYS A 33 -10.79 -15.22 -14.82
CA CYS A 33 -11.08 -15.35 -13.40
C CYS A 33 -11.93 -14.21 -12.82
N VAL A 34 -12.30 -13.19 -13.60
CA VAL A 34 -13.26 -12.15 -13.17
C VAL A 34 -14.62 -12.48 -13.78
N GLY A 35 -15.45 -13.19 -13.02
CA GLY A 35 -16.86 -13.37 -13.37
C GLY A 35 -17.69 -12.29 -12.69
N GLU A 36 -18.57 -11.65 -13.46
CA GLU A 36 -19.73 -10.91 -12.93
C GLU A 36 -20.63 -11.92 -12.19
N ASP A 37 -21.33 -11.47 -11.13
CA ASP A 37 -22.12 -12.31 -10.24
C ASP A 37 -23.43 -12.78 -10.92
N ASP A 38 -23.34 -13.74 -11.82
CA ASP A 38 -24.51 -14.35 -12.44
C ASP A 38 -25.21 -15.33 -11.48
N SER A 39 -26.07 -14.78 -10.63
CA SER A 39 -27.09 -15.55 -9.90
C SER A 39 -28.22 -15.95 -10.85
N VAL A 40 -28.01 -16.97 -11.68
CA VAL A 40 -29.10 -17.65 -12.40
C VAL A 40 -29.04 -19.17 -12.17
N PRO A 41 -30.04 -19.79 -11.54
CA PRO A 41 -30.06 -21.24 -11.33
C PRO A 41 -30.50 -21.97 -12.60
N GLY A 42 -29.70 -22.93 -13.05
CA GLY A 42 -30.19 -24.05 -13.86
C GLY A 42 -29.67 -24.14 -15.29
N MET A 43 -28.37 -24.39 -15.49
CA MET A 43 -27.88 -25.12 -16.66
C MET A 43 -26.50 -25.72 -16.40
N GLN A 44 -26.40 -27.05 -16.44
CA GLN A 44 -25.14 -27.79 -16.28
C GLN A 44 -24.39 -27.84 -17.61
N HIS A 45 -23.51 -26.88 -17.86
CA HIS A 45 -22.51 -27.01 -18.91
C HIS A 45 -21.24 -27.66 -18.34
N LYS A 46 -20.91 -28.87 -18.85
CA LYS A 46 -19.62 -29.55 -18.63
C LYS A 46 -18.50 -28.78 -19.33
N HIS A 47 -18.00 -27.74 -18.68
CA HIS A 47 -16.68 -27.18 -18.98
C HIS A 47 -15.82 -27.31 -17.71
N LYS A 48 -14.66 -27.96 -17.83
CA LYS A 48 -13.63 -27.93 -16.77
C LYS A 48 -13.19 -26.48 -16.65
N LYS A 49 -13.68 -25.77 -15.63
CA LYS A 49 -13.19 -24.42 -15.30
C LYS A 49 -11.68 -24.52 -15.00
N PRO A 50 -10.86 -23.58 -15.49
CA PRO A 50 -9.49 -23.43 -15.01
C PRO A 50 -9.50 -23.26 -13.48
N HIS A 51 -8.52 -23.82 -12.77
CA HIS A 51 -8.36 -23.57 -11.35
C HIS A 51 -7.89 -22.12 -11.13
N CYS A 52 -8.84 -21.20 -10.91
CA CYS A 52 -8.55 -19.87 -10.39
C CYS A 52 -8.33 -19.96 -8.87
N PRO A 53 -7.29 -19.34 -8.29
CA PRO A 53 -7.14 -19.25 -6.85
C PRO A 53 -8.31 -18.45 -6.26
N SER A 54 -9.04 -19.03 -5.31
CA SER A 54 -10.14 -18.35 -4.63
C SER A 54 -9.60 -17.19 -3.78
N PRO A 55 -10.11 -15.95 -3.92
CA PRO A 55 -9.82 -14.86 -3.00
C PRO A 55 -10.66 -15.09 -1.75
N GLY A 56 -10.15 -15.91 -0.83
CA GLY A 56 -10.89 -16.30 0.37
C GLY A 56 -10.33 -17.51 1.10
N GLY A 57 -9.30 -18.17 0.56
CA GLY A 57 -8.57 -19.20 1.29
C GLY A 57 -7.60 -18.58 2.29
N ASN A 58 -7.77 -18.91 3.58
CA ASN A 58 -6.73 -18.80 4.59
C ASN A 58 -5.54 -19.66 4.15
N GLY A 59 -4.66 -19.09 3.33
CA GLY A 59 -3.53 -19.77 2.71
C GLY A 59 -2.40 -19.93 3.69
N GLY A 60 -2.52 -20.94 4.56
CA GLY A 60 -1.35 -21.56 5.17
C GLY A 60 -0.49 -22.18 4.08
N GLY A 61 0.64 -21.54 3.79
CA GLY A 61 1.67 -22.02 2.87
C GLY A 61 3.04 -21.61 3.40
N GLY A 62 3.67 -22.52 4.14
CA GLY A 62 4.89 -22.30 4.90
C GLY A 62 6.07 -21.82 4.05
N GLY A 63 6.69 -20.76 4.56
CA GLY A 63 7.97 -20.24 4.09
C GLY A 63 8.49 -19.15 5.02
N GLY A 64 8.47 -19.35 6.35
CA GLY A 64 9.25 -18.59 7.34
C GLY A 64 9.24 -17.04 7.29
N GLY A 65 8.33 -16.39 6.57
CA GLY A 65 8.43 -14.96 6.26
C GLY A 65 7.06 -14.31 6.26
N GLY A 66 6.89 -13.26 7.07
CA GLY A 66 5.63 -12.55 7.23
C GLY A 66 5.08 -11.91 5.95
N THR A 67 3.89 -11.33 6.06
CA THR A 67 3.22 -10.53 5.03
C THR A 67 4.13 -9.43 4.49
N PRO A 68 4.45 -9.40 3.19
CA PRO A 68 5.24 -8.32 2.60
C PRO A 68 4.51 -6.97 2.67
N GLY A 69 5.26 -5.91 3.00
CA GLY A 69 4.75 -4.54 3.02
C GLY A 69 5.84 -3.51 2.76
N VAL A 70 5.42 -2.26 2.70
CA VAL A 70 6.30 -1.09 2.69
C VAL A 70 6.14 -0.39 4.03
N MET A 71 7.24 -0.14 4.71
CA MET A 71 7.26 0.63 5.94
C MET A 71 7.55 2.09 5.62
N THR A 72 6.74 2.98 6.19
CA THR A 72 6.87 4.44 6.15
C THR A 72 7.12 4.99 7.55
N VAL A 73 7.56 6.25 7.63
CA VAL A 73 7.68 6.99 8.89
C VAL A 73 6.50 7.95 9.03
N ASN A 74 5.85 7.93 10.19
CA ASN A 74 4.73 8.80 10.52
C ASN A 74 4.91 9.40 11.92
N GLY A 75 4.49 10.66 12.07
CA GLY A 75 4.39 11.34 13.36
C GLY A 75 3.03 11.09 14.00
N PHE A 76 3.01 10.55 15.21
CA PHE A 76 1.79 10.23 15.96
C PHE A 76 1.45 11.28 17.02
N GLN A 77 2.26 12.34 17.13
CA GLN A 77 2.01 13.42 18.07
C GLN A 77 1.07 14.47 17.48
N LYS A 78 0.59 15.34 18.36
CA LYS A 78 -0.30 16.43 17.97
C LYS A 78 0.44 17.42 17.05
N ASN A 79 -0.22 17.78 15.95
CA ASN A 79 0.28 18.71 14.92
C ASN A 79 1.43 18.16 14.06
N GLU A 80 1.55 16.84 13.94
CA GLU A 80 2.45 16.18 13.00
C GLU A 80 1.68 15.59 11.81
N ASP A 81 2.40 14.90 10.93
CA ASP A 81 1.88 14.39 9.65
C ASP A 81 0.75 13.35 9.79
N GLY A 82 0.68 12.63 10.92
CA GLY A 82 -0.40 11.69 11.22
C GLY A 82 -1.76 12.35 11.45
N GLY A 83 -1.79 13.68 11.58
CA GLY A 83 -3.02 14.46 11.63
C GLY A 83 -3.82 14.30 12.92
N GLY A 84 -4.83 13.43 12.89
CA GLY A 84 -5.78 13.22 13.99
C GLY A 84 -5.24 12.33 15.10
N PRO A 85 -5.97 12.20 16.23
CA PRO A 85 -5.71 11.14 17.20
C PRO A 85 -5.92 9.75 16.59
N SER A 86 -5.17 8.75 17.05
CA SER A 86 -5.20 7.42 16.45
C SER A 86 -6.50 6.66 16.68
N GLU A 87 -6.93 5.90 15.67
CA GLU A 87 -8.24 5.24 15.60
C GLU A 87 -8.51 4.22 16.71
N CYS A 88 -7.48 3.54 17.24
CA CYS A 88 -7.70 2.50 18.25
C CYS A 88 -8.12 3.04 19.62
N ASP A 89 -7.67 4.24 20.01
CA ASP A 89 -7.87 4.76 21.36
C ASP A 89 -8.18 6.26 21.45
N GLY A 90 -8.25 6.95 20.31
CA GLY A 90 -8.59 8.37 20.22
C GLY A 90 -7.52 9.27 20.84
N LYS A 91 -6.25 8.85 20.83
CA LYS A 91 -5.14 9.60 21.44
C LYS A 91 -4.00 9.87 20.47
N TYR A 92 -3.27 10.92 20.76
CA TYR A 92 -1.92 11.12 20.22
C TYR A 92 -0.94 10.26 21.01
N HIS A 93 0.10 9.77 20.34
CA HIS A 93 1.16 8.94 20.92
C HIS A 93 2.52 9.58 20.66
N SER A 94 3.54 9.24 21.45
CA SER A 94 4.87 9.79 21.20
C SER A 94 5.54 9.06 20.04
N ASP A 95 6.31 9.77 19.22
CA ASP A 95 7.15 9.14 18.17
C ASP A 95 8.26 8.25 18.74
N LYS A 96 8.48 8.33 20.06
CA LYS A 96 9.39 7.48 20.81
C LYS A 96 8.77 6.13 21.19
N ASP A 97 7.44 5.97 21.04
CA ASP A 97 6.74 4.73 21.33
C ASP A 97 6.91 3.73 20.16
N MET A 98 6.96 2.43 20.45
CA MET A 98 7.03 1.39 19.41
C MET A 98 5.63 1.09 18.88
N ILE A 99 5.15 1.93 17.94
CA ILE A 99 3.77 1.93 17.46
C ILE A 99 3.67 1.97 15.94
N VAL A 100 2.51 1.58 15.42
CA VAL A 100 2.25 1.43 14.00
C VAL A 100 0.77 1.68 13.64
N ALA A 101 0.55 2.28 12.48
CA ALA A 101 -0.70 2.27 11.73
C ALA A 101 -0.64 1.24 10.61
N LEU A 102 -1.75 0.55 10.36
CA LEU A 102 -1.81 -0.45 9.28
C LEU A 102 -2.78 0.00 8.20
N SER A 103 -2.45 -0.28 6.92
CA SER A 103 -3.42 -0.08 5.83
C SER A 103 -4.78 -0.71 6.16
N THR A 104 -5.88 -0.08 5.74
CA THR A 104 -7.28 -0.48 6.02
C THR A 104 -7.54 -1.99 6.06
N ARG A 105 -7.09 -2.72 5.03
CA ARG A 105 -7.28 -4.19 4.96
C ARG A 105 -6.58 -4.93 6.11
N TRP A 106 -5.39 -4.48 6.50
CA TRP A 106 -4.60 -5.05 7.59
C TRP A 106 -5.02 -4.53 8.96
N TYR A 107 -5.46 -3.28 9.06
CA TYR A 107 -6.15 -2.78 10.26
C TYR A 107 -7.41 -3.61 10.58
N ALA A 108 -8.12 -4.03 9.52
CA ALA A 108 -9.24 -4.96 9.56
C ALA A 108 -10.36 -4.49 10.50
N GLY A 109 -10.74 -3.21 10.41
CA GLY A 109 -11.77 -2.59 11.24
C GLY A 109 -11.43 -2.64 12.73
N GLY A 110 -10.18 -2.38 13.08
CA GLY A 110 -9.70 -2.36 14.47
C GLY A 110 -9.47 -3.73 15.11
N ARG A 111 -9.61 -4.84 14.37
CA ARG A 111 -9.36 -6.20 14.90
C ARG A 111 -7.92 -6.42 15.42
N ARG A 112 -6.99 -5.56 15.01
CA ARG A 112 -5.59 -5.57 15.47
C ARG A 112 -5.27 -4.49 16.51
N CYS A 113 -6.22 -3.64 16.89
CA CYS A 113 -5.98 -2.59 17.88
C CYS A 113 -5.40 -3.11 19.18
N GLY A 114 -4.32 -2.47 19.65
CA GLY A 114 -3.60 -2.82 20.86
C GLY A 114 -2.78 -4.11 20.78
N LYS A 115 -2.80 -4.83 19.65
CA LYS A 115 -1.99 -6.04 19.45
C LYS A 115 -0.60 -5.69 18.94
N MET A 116 0.35 -6.56 19.24
CA MET A 116 1.71 -6.46 18.72
C MET A 116 1.82 -7.14 17.37
N ILE A 117 2.65 -6.58 16.49
CA ILE A 117 3.11 -7.23 15.27
C ILE A 117 4.64 -7.30 15.26
N ASN A 118 5.18 -8.33 14.64
CA ASN A 118 6.60 -8.41 14.29
C ASN A 118 6.81 -7.70 12.96
N ILE A 119 7.79 -6.80 12.87
CA ILE A 119 8.19 -6.10 11.64
C ILE A 119 9.65 -6.44 11.38
N THR A 120 9.93 -7.02 10.21
CA THR A 120 11.26 -7.45 9.80
C THR A 120 11.73 -6.65 8.59
N SER A 121 12.86 -5.98 8.71
CA SER A 121 13.47 -5.27 7.60
C SER A 121 14.06 -6.23 6.58
N LYS A 122 13.66 -6.11 5.30
CA LYS A 122 14.30 -6.88 4.23
C LYS A 122 15.72 -6.42 3.91
N LYS A 123 16.12 -5.23 4.37
CA LYS A 123 17.46 -4.65 4.12
C LYS A 123 18.54 -5.29 4.97
N ASN A 124 18.27 -5.55 6.25
CA ASN A 124 19.26 -6.02 7.21
C ASN A 124 18.82 -7.22 8.05
N GLY A 125 17.60 -7.73 7.86
CA GLY A 125 17.06 -8.89 8.56
C GLY A 125 16.69 -8.66 10.04
N ARG A 126 16.81 -7.44 10.55
CA ARG A 126 16.42 -7.12 11.93
C ARG A 126 14.91 -7.14 12.08
N THR A 127 14.44 -7.63 13.23
CA THR A 127 13.03 -7.68 13.59
C THR A 127 12.78 -6.87 14.86
N VAL A 128 11.69 -6.13 14.89
CA VAL A 128 11.18 -5.42 16.09
C VAL A 128 9.71 -5.70 16.26
N GLN A 129 9.20 -5.47 17.47
CA GLN A 129 7.76 -5.50 17.73
C GLN A 129 7.22 -4.07 17.88
N ALA A 130 6.04 -3.84 17.33
CA ALA A 130 5.31 -2.58 17.46
C ALA A 130 3.83 -2.83 17.73
N LYS A 131 3.21 -1.95 18.51
CA LYS A 131 1.78 -2.01 18.86
C LYS A 131 0.95 -1.29 17.80
N VAL A 132 -0.09 -1.95 17.29
CA VAL A 132 -1.03 -1.32 16.37
C VAL A 132 -1.91 -0.34 17.14
N VAL A 133 -1.84 0.94 16.76
CA VAL A 133 -2.61 2.02 17.38
C VAL A 133 -3.55 2.72 16.40
N ASP A 134 -3.36 2.54 15.09
CA ASP A 134 -4.06 3.37 14.12
C ASP A 134 -4.33 2.66 12.78
N GLU A 135 -5.16 3.31 11.96
CA GLU A 135 -5.42 2.95 10.58
C GLU A 135 -4.70 3.92 9.64
N CYS A 136 -3.99 3.38 8.65
CA CYS A 136 -3.55 4.15 7.48
C CYS A 136 -4.63 4.00 6.39
N ASP A 137 -5.57 4.94 6.34
CA ASP A 137 -6.80 4.80 5.54
C ASP A 137 -6.51 4.80 4.03
N SER A 138 -6.70 3.64 3.42
CA SER A 138 -6.43 3.42 2.00
C SER A 138 -7.46 4.06 1.06
N ASN A 139 -8.59 4.54 1.59
CA ASN A 139 -9.59 5.31 0.83
C ASN A 139 -9.27 6.80 0.82
N HIS A 140 -8.42 7.26 1.75
CA HIS A 140 -8.09 8.68 1.95
C HIS A 140 -6.58 8.96 1.81
N GLY A 141 -5.90 8.25 0.89
CA GLY A 141 -4.55 8.60 0.44
C GLY A 141 -3.44 7.62 0.84
N CYS A 142 -3.69 6.69 1.77
CA CYS A 142 -2.72 5.66 2.09
C CYS A 142 -2.67 4.56 1.01
N LYS A 143 -1.48 3.98 0.76
CA LYS A 143 -1.37 2.78 -0.09
C LYS A 143 -1.91 1.55 0.65
N THR A 144 -2.24 0.49 -0.07
CA THR A 144 -2.92 -0.71 0.47
C THR A 144 -1.99 -1.73 1.16
N ASN A 145 -0.69 -1.46 1.20
CA ASN A 145 0.36 -2.36 1.69
C ASN A 145 1.37 -1.65 2.62
N ILE A 146 0.89 -0.70 3.41
CA ILE A 146 1.67 0.16 4.30
C ILE A 146 1.64 -0.35 5.74
N VAL A 147 2.84 -0.34 6.33
CA VAL A 147 3.09 -0.46 7.77
C VAL A 147 3.66 0.88 8.20
N ASP A 148 2.80 1.80 8.65
CA ASP A 148 3.20 3.19 8.91
C ASP A 148 3.65 3.35 10.35
N THR A 149 4.92 3.67 10.58
CA THR A 149 5.54 3.46 11.90
C THR A 149 6.14 4.72 12.47
N SER A 150 6.20 4.79 13.80
CA SER A 150 6.89 5.89 14.47
C SER A 150 8.40 5.87 14.23
N GLU A 151 9.07 6.99 14.46
CA GLU A 151 10.54 7.10 14.33
C GLU A 151 11.29 6.08 15.22
N ALA A 152 10.74 5.73 16.39
CA ALA A 152 11.31 4.71 17.26
C ALA A 152 11.48 3.34 16.58
N VAL A 153 10.51 2.93 15.76
CA VAL A 153 10.54 1.64 15.03
C VAL A 153 11.69 1.63 14.01
N TRP A 154 11.84 2.73 13.26
CA TRP A 154 12.95 2.91 12.31
C TRP A 154 14.31 2.82 13.01
N LYS A 155 14.47 3.55 14.12
CA LYS A 155 15.69 3.53 14.93
C LYS A 155 16.00 2.14 15.47
N ALA A 156 14.98 1.44 15.99
CA ALA A 156 15.13 0.09 16.53
C ALA A 156 15.50 -0.96 15.46
N LEU A 157 15.06 -0.76 14.22
CA LEU A 157 15.49 -1.55 13.06
C LEU A 157 16.87 -1.15 12.52
N GLY A 158 17.47 -0.07 13.01
CA GLY A 158 18.75 0.46 12.51
C GLY A 158 18.64 0.98 11.09
N LEU A 159 17.54 1.67 10.77
CA LEU A 159 17.24 2.25 9.48
C LEU A 159 17.24 3.78 9.57
N ASP A 160 17.55 4.44 8.46
CA ASP A 160 17.48 5.88 8.32
C ASP A 160 16.08 6.28 7.82
N SER A 161 15.33 7.01 8.63
CA SER A 161 13.98 7.49 8.33
C SER A 161 13.94 8.50 7.19
N ASN A 162 15.06 9.18 6.89
CA ASN A 162 15.13 10.14 5.77
C ASN A 162 14.97 9.47 4.38
N ILE A 163 15.05 8.15 4.30
CA ILE A 163 14.79 7.38 3.08
C ILE A 163 13.28 7.37 2.75
N GLY A 164 12.41 7.56 3.75
CA GLY A 164 10.96 7.64 3.60
C GLY A 164 10.26 6.27 3.51
N GLU A 165 10.71 5.39 2.61
CA GLU A 165 10.07 4.08 2.37
C GLU A 165 11.09 2.94 2.33
N VAL A 166 10.79 1.82 3.00
CA VAL A 166 11.62 0.60 2.95
C VAL A 166 10.77 -0.67 2.86
N PRO A 167 11.22 -1.72 2.15
CA PRO A 167 10.50 -2.98 2.10
C PRO A 167 10.68 -3.77 3.41
N VAL A 168 9.56 -4.29 3.93
CA VAL A 168 9.51 -5.10 5.16
C VAL A 168 8.69 -6.38 4.94
N THR A 169 8.76 -7.28 5.89
CA THR A 169 7.71 -8.28 6.15
C THR A 169 7.15 -8.07 7.54
N TRP A 170 5.88 -8.38 7.75
CA TRP A 170 5.26 -8.29 9.07
C TRP A 170 4.33 -9.48 9.36
N SER A 171 4.15 -9.80 10.63
CA SER A 171 3.18 -10.81 11.06
C SER A 171 2.56 -10.41 12.38
N ASP A 172 1.39 -10.95 12.70
CA ASP A 172 0.89 -10.94 14.08
C ASP A 172 1.96 -11.59 15.00
N ALA A 173 2.12 -11.06 16.22
CA ALA A 173 3.07 -11.54 17.22
C ALA A 173 2.50 -12.62 18.13
#